data_AF-A0A1B7NFF0-F1
#
_entry.id   AF-A0A1B7NFF0-F1
#
_cell.length_a   1.000
_cell.length_b   1.000
_cell.length_c   1.000
_cell.angle_alpha   90.00
_cell.angle_beta   90.00
_cell.angle_gamma   90.00
#
_symmetry.space_group_name_H-M   'P 1'
#
loop_
_entity.id
_entity.type
_entity.pdbx_description
1 polymer ?
#
loop_
_entity_poly.entity_id
_entity_poly.type
_entity_poly.pdbx_seq_one_letter_code
_entity_poly.pdbx_strand_id
1 'polypeptide(L)'
;SLFANLSNILHLEVRKQEELSEEESPGWASELIESTLHCIETHILRELKYRAHIEVPGSYTLLGVSDEWQCLREGEIFATVYDERAGLHKAITGDVAITRSPQIHPGDMQVVTAVRRPELEHLKNVVVFSCEGQRALASYLGGGDLDGDDFNLILDPDLLPRRRRDPGEYTPVPIKMTEHVSGIADVVEFVFDYIEADLVGLIATHHLRFSDLNDPSCNECIQLANFASHAVDFPKSGTPVNFTDLPKFPRNTPRPDFLAKEGADLGNNDQYYSSKKLLGTLFRRVPVAKWVPQEWNEDYSPSDGASVEGALTRVGLRSLGLTGLTGPTTELIGEMTYLLDAYGEQLMVIGQTHTLLKKKNSHVSEAELVSGTIMANWSDHHRRRDAVSAMNLQTRELVRAVRAELQVKDLETTSEIGTYDYEEDDYDDWTFREEFDDTELRGMAETFKRSWAAWCVAEDALEKDPGIFGAQSFGLIALGRMVEVLKASYHM
;
A
#
# COMPACT_ATOMS: atom_id res chain seq x y z
N SER A 1 6.40 15.77 -0.16
CA SER A 1 7.15 14.56 0.23
C SER A 1 8.54 14.98 0.70
N LEU A 2 9.26 14.11 1.42
CA LEU A 2 10.64 14.38 1.86
C LEU A 2 11.54 14.82 0.70
N PHE A 3 11.58 14.05 -0.39
CA PHE A 3 12.40 14.34 -1.57
C PHE A 3 12.07 15.67 -2.25
N ALA A 4 10.79 16.02 -2.36
CA ALA A 4 10.39 17.32 -2.89
C ALA A 4 10.87 18.47 -1.98
N ASN A 5 10.82 18.27 -0.66
CA ASN A 5 11.33 19.28 0.27
C ASN A 5 12.88 19.34 0.24
N LEU A 6 13.59 18.21 0.10
CA LEU A 6 15.05 18.20 -0.06
C LEU A 6 15.48 18.99 -1.30
N SER A 7 14.82 18.76 -2.44
CA SER A 7 15.08 19.49 -3.69
C SER A 7 14.72 20.98 -3.57
N ASN A 8 13.54 21.30 -3.03
CA ASN A 8 13.07 22.69 -2.99
C ASN A 8 13.75 23.56 -1.91
N ILE A 9 14.13 22.96 -0.77
CA ILE A 9 14.65 23.69 0.40
C ILE A 9 16.16 23.59 0.50
N LEU A 10 16.73 22.40 0.30
CA LEU A 10 18.17 22.17 0.41
C LEU A 10 18.89 22.20 -0.94
N HIS A 11 18.15 22.27 -2.04
CA HIS A 11 18.69 22.13 -3.40
C HIS A 11 19.52 20.86 -3.56
N LEU A 12 19.09 19.77 -2.90
CA LEU A 12 19.69 18.45 -3.01
C LEU A 12 18.78 17.54 -3.82
N GLU A 13 19.31 17.03 -4.92
CA GLU A 13 18.67 15.98 -5.70
C GLU A 13 19.27 14.62 -5.32
N VAL A 14 18.39 13.64 -5.10
CA VAL A 14 18.83 12.25 -4.89
C VAL A 14 19.38 11.72 -6.20
N ARG A 15 20.64 11.25 -6.18
CA ARG A 15 21.32 10.71 -7.36
C ARG A 15 21.99 9.39 -7.02
N LYS A 16 22.26 8.59 -8.05
CA LYS A 16 23.11 7.41 -7.89
C LYS A 16 24.53 7.85 -7.62
N GLN A 17 25.25 7.05 -6.85
CA GLN A 17 26.62 7.39 -6.48
C GLN A 17 27.55 7.51 -7.70
N GLU A 18 27.32 6.72 -8.75
CA GLU A 18 28.07 6.75 -10.01
C GLU A 18 27.87 8.07 -10.80
N GLU A 19 26.69 8.68 -10.68
CA GLU A 19 26.27 9.88 -11.43
C GLU A 19 26.79 11.19 -10.78
N LEU A 20 27.26 11.14 -9.53
CA LEU A 20 27.78 12.31 -8.81
C LEU A 20 29.08 12.87 -9.42
N SER A 21 29.80 12.07 -10.21
CA SER A 21 31.08 12.48 -10.82
C SER A 21 30.95 13.21 -12.15
N GLU A 22 29.76 13.24 -12.75
CA GLU A 22 29.55 13.69 -14.15
C GLU A 22 28.93 15.10 -14.30
N GLU A 23 28.38 15.73 -13.24
CA GLU A 23 27.65 17.01 -13.32
C GLU A 23 28.02 18.05 -12.25
N GLU A 24 27.81 19.35 -12.55
CA GLU A 24 28.18 20.50 -11.68
C GLU A 24 27.20 20.79 -10.51
N SER A 25 26.02 20.15 -10.46
CA SER A 25 25.00 20.39 -9.44
C SER A 25 25.16 19.49 -8.21
N PRO A 26 24.88 19.97 -6.98
CA PRO A 26 25.02 19.18 -5.76
C PRO A 26 23.99 18.05 -5.72
N GLY A 27 24.45 16.82 -5.92
CA GLY A 27 23.66 15.62 -5.67
C GLY A 27 23.87 15.10 -4.25
N TRP A 28 22.94 14.26 -3.80
CA TRP A 28 23.06 13.50 -2.56
C TRP A 28 22.90 12.01 -2.86
N ALA A 29 23.91 11.22 -2.49
CA ALA A 29 23.84 9.76 -2.56
C ALA A 29 23.62 9.14 -1.17
N SER A 30 22.76 8.13 -1.11
CA SER A 30 22.54 7.36 0.10
C SER A 30 22.27 5.93 -0.31
N GLU A 31 23.11 5.00 0.16
CA GLU A 31 22.95 3.59 -0.12
C GLU A 31 21.56 3.10 0.33
N LEU A 32 21.12 3.49 1.53
CA LEU A 32 19.79 3.12 2.01
C LEU A 32 18.68 3.56 1.05
N ILE A 33 18.75 4.77 0.49
CA ILE A 33 17.73 5.26 -0.45
C ILE A 33 17.82 4.47 -1.76
N GLU A 34 19.01 4.27 -2.30
CA GLU A 34 19.21 3.51 -3.54
C GLU A 34 18.69 2.06 -3.40
N SER A 35 19.09 1.37 -2.34
CA SER A 35 18.61 0.02 -2.02
C SER A 35 17.11 -0.03 -1.75
N THR A 36 16.55 0.99 -1.08
CA THR A 36 15.09 1.11 -0.87
C THR A 36 14.34 1.25 -2.19
N LEU A 37 14.83 2.08 -3.11
CA LEU A 37 14.24 2.24 -4.44
C LEU A 37 14.29 0.95 -5.25
N HIS A 38 15.40 0.21 -5.20
CA HIS A 38 15.51 -1.11 -5.83
C HIS A 38 14.54 -2.14 -5.25
N CYS A 39 14.35 -2.15 -3.91
CA CYS A 39 13.33 -2.97 -3.25
C CYS A 39 11.92 -2.65 -3.77
N ILE A 40 11.57 -1.36 -3.83
CA ILE A 40 10.26 -0.89 -4.31
C ILE A 40 10.06 -1.25 -5.78
N GLU A 41 11.03 -0.95 -6.64
CA GLU A 41 10.99 -1.27 -8.07
C GLU A 41 10.79 -2.78 -8.27
N THR A 42 11.61 -3.60 -7.59
CA THR A 42 11.49 -5.06 -7.66
C THR A 42 10.13 -5.54 -7.19
N HIS A 43 9.57 -4.96 -6.14
CA HIS A 43 8.22 -5.27 -5.67
C HIS A 43 7.14 -4.92 -6.71
N ILE A 44 7.18 -3.72 -7.29
CA ILE A 44 6.26 -3.28 -8.34
C ILE A 44 6.35 -4.21 -9.56
N LEU A 45 7.57 -4.52 -10.01
CA LEU A 45 7.79 -5.44 -11.13
C LEU A 45 7.28 -6.86 -10.82
N ARG A 46 7.38 -7.33 -9.57
CA ARG A 46 6.80 -8.62 -9.15
C ARG A 46 5.27 -8.61 -9.20
N GLU A 47 4.63 -7.55 -8.72
CA GLU A 47 3.17 -7.39 -8.79
C GLU A 47 2.70 -7.34 -10.26
N LEU A 48 3.41 -6.60 -11.11
CA LEU A 48 3.13 -6.59 -12.55
C LEU A 48 3.32 -7.96 -13.19
N LYS A 49 4.43 -8.65 -12.90
CA LYS A 49 4.78 -9.93 -13.53
C LYS A 49 3.85 -11.06 -13.08
N TYR A 50 3.72 -11.29 -11.77
CA TYR A 50 3.04 -12.47 -11.24
C TYR A 50 1.57 -12.25 -10.90
N ARG A 51 1.12 -10.99 -10.78
CA ARG A 51 -0.28 -10.65 -10.48
C ARG A 51 -0.99 -9.91 -11.60
N ALA A 52 -0.25 -9.40 -12.60
CA ALA A 52 -0.80 -8.52 -13.63
C ALA A 52 -1.56 -7.32 -13.02
N HIS A 53 -1.10 -6.82 -11.87
CA HIS A 53 -1.63 -5.63 -11.21
C HIS A 53 -1.20 -4.38 -11.99
N ILE A 54 -1.95 -4.08 -13.06
CA ILE A 54 -1.68 -2.97 -13.96
C ILE A 54 -2.61 -1.82 -13.60
N GLU A 55 -2.03 -0.65 -13.35
CA GLU A 55 -2.81 0.57 -13.13
C GLU A 55 -3.55 0.95 -14.42
N VAL A 56 -4.85 1.25 -14.27
CA VAL A 56 -5.67 1.82 -15.33
C VAL A 56 -6.10 3.22 -14.89
N PRO A 57 -5.39 4.27 -15.36
CA PRO A 57 -5.68 5.64 -14.95
C PRO A 57 -7.13 6.03 -15.19
N GLY A 58 -7.73 6.72 -14.22
CA GLY A 58 -9.11 7.17 -14.30
C GLY A 58 -10.17 6.08 -14.13
N SER A 59 -9.78 4.86 -13.75
CA SER A 59 -10.70 3.83 -13.25
C SER A 59 -10.79 3.87 -11.73
N TYR A 60 -11.92 3.44 -11.17
CA TYR A 60 -12.22 3.58 -9.75
C TYR A 60 -12.87 2.31 -9.20
N THR A 61 -12.57 1.98 -7.94
CA THR A 61 -13.31 0.97 -7.17
C THR A 61 -14.18 1.71 -6.16
N LEU A 62 -15.50 1.51 -6.24
CA LEU A 62 -16.49 2.23 -5.45
C LEU A 62 -17.49 1.27 -4.82
N LEU A 63 -17.95 1.60 -3.61
CA LEU A 63 -19.05 0.90 -2.96
C LEU A 63 -20.36 1.08 -3.73
N GLY A 64 -21.13 0.01 -3.87
CA GLY A 64 -22.45 0.04 -4.50
C GLY A 64 -23.56 0.49 -3.55
N VAL A 65 -24.46 1.35 -4.03
CA VAL A 65 -25.70 1.74 -3.34
C VAL A 65 -26.90 1.79 -4.28
N SER A 66 -28.11 1.73 -3.74
CA SER A 66 -29.35 1.77 -4.52
C SER A 66 -29.84 3.19 -4.77
N ASP A 67 -30.46 3.43 -5.92
CA ASP A 67 -31.20 4.66 -6.20
C ASP A 67 -32.54 4.67 -5.46
N GLU A 68 -32.56 5.26 -4.26
CA GLU A 68 -33.78 5.41 -3.44
C GLU A 68 -34.75 6.47 -4.01
N TRP A 69 -34.29 7.32 -4.93
CA TRP A 69 -35.10 8.38 -5.55
C TRP A 69 -35.79 7.92 -6.83
N GLN A 70 -35.45 6.74 -7.35
CA GLN A 70 -36.01 6.18 -8.59
C GLN A 70 -35.88 7.15 -9.77
N CYS A 71 -34.70 7.77 -9.89
CA CYS A 71 -34.38 8.77 -10.91
C CYS A 71 -33.45 8.24 -12.01
N LEU A 72 -32.85 7.06 -11.82
CA LEU A 72 -32.01 6.35 -12.80
C LEU A 72 -32.82 5.28 -13.54
N ARG A 73 -32.69 5.25 -14.86
CA ARG A 73 -33.28 4.21 -15.71
C ARG A 73 -32.46 2.94 -15.74
N GLU A 74 -33.07 1.84 -16.20
CA GLU A 74 -32.35 0.59 -16.43
C GLU A 74 -31.10 0.83 -17.33
N GLY A 75 -29.93 0.39 -16.86
CA GLY A 75 -28.64 0.59 -17.54
C GLY A 75 -27.97 1.95 -17.28
N GLU A 76 -28.59 2.84 -16.49
CA GLU A 76 -27.97 4.06 -15.99
C GLU A 76 -27.36 3.86 -14.60
N ILE A 77 -26.24 4.53 -14.36
CA ILE A 77 -25.61 4.65 -13.03
C ILE A 77 -25.34 6.11 -12.71
N PHE A 78 -25.13 6.42 -11.43
CA PHE A 78 -24.59 7.71 -10.99
C PHE A 78 -23.35 7.49 -10.15
N ALA A 79 -22.28 8.23 -10.40
CA ALA A 79 -21.09 8.18 -9.57
C ALA A 79 -20.37 9.54 -9.54
N THR A 80 -19.86 9.89 -8.37
CA THR A 80 -19.01 11.06 -8.15
C THR A 80 -17.86 10.62 -7.26
N VAL A 81 -16.62 10.85 -7.69
CA VAL A 81 -15.42 10.50 -6.93
C VAL A 81 -14.76 11.76 -6.39
N TYR A 82 -14.24 11.69 -5.17
CA TYR A 82 -13.43 12.75 -4.59
C TYR A 82 -11.96 12.46 -4.86
N ASP A 83 -11.31 13.34 -5.60
CA ASP A 83 -9.87 13.31 -5.78
C ASP A 83 -9.21 14.08 -4.63
N GLU A 84 -8.66 13.35 -3.66
CA GLU A 84 -7.97 13.93 -2.50
C GLU A 84 -6.77 14.78 -2.90
N ARG A 85 -6.10 14.47 -4.01
CA ARG A 85 -4.90 15.19 -4.46
C ARG A 85 -5.28 16.54 -5.05
N ALA A 86 -6.38 16.58 -5.80
CA ALA A 86 -6.90 17.80 -6.39
C ALA A 86 -7.81 18.59 -5.43
N GLY A 87 -8.31 17.95 -4.36
CA GLY A 87 -9.32 18.52 -3.47
C GLY A 87 -10.67 18.74 -4.16
N LEU A 88 -10.98 17.97 -5.22
CA LEU A 88 -12.11 18.22 -6.10
C LEU A 88 -13.00 16.97 -6.27
N HIS A 89 -14.30 17.21 -6.40
CA HIS A 89 -15.25 16.19 -6.83
C HIS A 89 -15.26 16.06 -8.34
N LYS A 90 -14.94 14.87 -8.84
CA LYS A 90 -15.00 14.51 -10.25
C LYS A 90 -16.26 13.71 -10.52
N ALA A 91 -17.16 14.29 -11.31
CA ALA A 91 -18.33 13.59 -11.81
C ALA A 91 -17.92 12.56 -12.87
N ILE A 92 -18.49 11.36 -12.80
CA ILE A 92 -18.36 10.34 -13.85
C ILE A 92 -19.58 10.47 -14.77
N THR A 93 -19.34 10.52 -16.08
CA THR A 93 -20.39 10.66 -17.11
C THR A 93 -20.02 9.91 -18.38
N GLY A 94 -21.02 9.42 -19.12
CA GLY A 94 -20.83 8.71 -20.39
C GLY A 94 -20.76 7.20 -20.22
N ASP A 95 -20.26 6.51 -21.24
CA ASP A 95 -20.16 5.05 -21.22
C ASP A 95 -19.06 4.59 -20.26
N VAL A 96 -19.40 3.65 -19.39
CA VAL A 96 -18.50 3.08 -18.38
C VAL A 96 -18.63 1.56 -18.42
N ALA A 97 -17.49 0.86 -18.42
CA ALA A 97 -17.49 -0.58 -18.15
C ALA A 97 -17.50 -0.78 -16.63
N ILE A 98 -18.50 -1.52 -16.13
CA ILE A 98 -18.67 -1.82 -14.72
C ILE A 98 -18.54 -3.32 -14.49
N THR A 99 -17.86 -3.69 -13.40
CA THR A 99 -17.62 -5.09 -13.05
C THR A 99 -17.34 -5.28 -11.55
N ARG A 100 -17.42 -6.51 -11.06
CA ARG A 100 -17.10 -6.90 -9.69
C ARG A 100 -16.09 -8.05 -9.71
N SER A 101 -15.11 -8.03 -8.80
CA SER A 101 -14.13 -9.11 -8.69
C SER A 101 -14.69 -10.26 -7.85
N PRO A 102 -14.47 -11.53 -8.23
CA PRO A 102 -13.77 -12.00 -9.43
C PRO A 102 -14.68 -12.05 -10.68
N GLN A 103 -14.13 -11.72 -11.85
CA GLN A 103 -14.79 -11.90 -13.15
C GLN A 103 -14.46 -13.28 -13.72
N ILE A 104 -15.46 -14.15 -13.79
CA ILE A 104 -15.29 -15.52 -14.29
C ILE A 104 -16.18 -15.74 -15.52
N HIS A 105 -17.46 -15.34 -15.44
CA HIS A 105 -18.34 -15.41 -16.59
C HIS A 105 -18.04 -14.26 -17.56
N PRO A 106 -18.10 -14.50 -18.89
CA PRO A 106 -17.88 -13.44 -19.88
C PRO A 106 -18.82 -12.22 -19.77
N GLY A 107 -19.97 -12.41 -19.11
CA GLY A 107 -20.98 -11.38 -18.84
C GLY A 107 -20.79 -10.64 -17.51
N ASP A 108 -19.74 -10.91 -16.72
CA ASP A 108 -19.48 -10.21 -15.45
C ASP A 108 -18.99 -8.76 -15.61
N MET A 109 -18.82 -8.34 -16.85
CA MET A 109 -18.53 -6.97 -17.22
C MET A 109 -19.66 -6.45 -18.10
N GLN A 110 -20.28 -5.36 -17.67
CA GLN A 110 -21.37 -4.70 -18.38
C GLN A 110 -20.95 -3.29 -18.78
N VAL A 111 -21.50 -2.76 -19.87
CA VAL A 111 -21.31 -1.37 -20.28
C VAL A 111 -22.60 -0.61 -19.98
N VAL A 112 -22.48 0.42 -19.16
CA VAL A 112 -23.58 1.21 -18.62
C VAL A 112 -23.34 2.69 -18.89
N THR A 113 -24.37 3.50 -18.74
CA THR A 113 -24.28 4.95 -18.95
C THR A 113 -24.28 5.68 -17.60
N ALA A 114 -23.17 6.34 -17.29
CA ALA A 114 -23.11 7.24 -16.15
C ALA A 114 -23.81 8.56 -16.49
N VAL A 115 -24.84 8.91 -15.72
CA VAL A 115 -25.66 10.10 -15.92
C VAL A 115 -25.66 10.98 -14.67
N ARG A 116 -25.99 12.25 -14.83
CA ARG A 116 -26.14 13.19 -13.71
C ARG A 116 -27.62 13.35 -13.33
N ARG A 117 -27.88 13.36 -12.03
CA ARG A 117 -29.19 13.57 -11.41
C ARG A 117 -29.02 14.50 -10.21
N PRO A 118 -29.69 15.66 -10.16
CA PRO A 118 -29.62 16.58 -9.03
C PRO A 118 -29.95 15.91 -7.69
N GLU A 119 -30.90 14.96 -7.71
CA GLU A 119 -31.35 14.19 -6.55
C GLU A 119 -30.20 13.42 -5.88
N LEU A 120 -29.22 12.96 -6.65
CA LEU A 120 -28.13 12.10 -6.20
C LEU A 120 -26.81 12.87 -5.95
N GLU A 121 -26.76 14.20 -6.11
CA GLU A 121 -25.53 14.99 -5.99
C GLU A 121 -24.87 14.95 -4.61
N HIS A 122 -25.65 14.62 -3.58
CA HIS A 122 -25.15 14.44 -2.22
C HIS A 122 -24.34 13.14 -2.05
N LEU A 123 -24.51 12.15 -2.95
CA LEU A 123 -23.80 10.87 -2.91
C LEU A 123 -22.43 10.98 -3.57
N LYS A 124 -21.39 10.63 -2.80
CA LYS A 124 -19.97 10.78 -3.15
C LYS A 124 -19.21 9.51 -2.77
N ASN A 125 -18.20 9.14 -3.57
CA ASN A 125 -17.38 7.93 -3.42
C ASN A 125 -18.20 6.63 -3.40
N VAL A 126 -19.35 6.64 -4.08
CA VAL A 126 -20.21 5.48 -4.28
C VAL A 126 -20.67 5.44 -5.73
N VAL A 127 -21.04 4.25 -6.20
CA VAL A 127 -21.79 4.07 -7.44
C VAL A 127 -23.24 3.74 -7.10
N VAL A 128 -24.16 4.55 -7.62
CA VAL A 128 -25.60 4.40 -7.42
C VAL A 128 -26.17 3.61 -8.60
N PHE A 129 -26.80 2.49 -8.28
CA PHE A 129 -27.44 1.60 -9.23
C PHE A 129 -28.92 1.93 -9.38
N SER A 130 -29.42 1.92 -10.62
CA SER A 130 -30.86 1.99 -10.88
C SER A 130 -31.61 0.82 -10.20
N CYS A 131 -32.77 1.15 -9.65
CA CYS A 131 -33.74 0.18 -9.13
C CYS A 131 -34.81 -0.20 -10.18
N GLU A 132 -34.70 0.30 -11.42
CA GLU A 132 -35.57 -0.09 -12.53
C GLU A 132 -35.05 -1.35 -13.25
N GLY A 133 -35.95 -2.03 -13.96
CA GLY A 133 -35.65 -3.23 -14.74
C GLY A 133 -36.16 -4.53 -14.10
N GLN A 134 -35.89 -5.66 -14.76
CA GLN A 134 -36.34 -6.99 -14.29
C GLN A 134 -35.35 -7.65 -13.31
N ARG A 135 -34.07 -7.29 -13.40
CA ARG A 135 -33.00 -7.85 -12.58
C ARG A 135 -31.99 -6.75 -12.25
N ALA A 136 -31.59 -6.68 -10.99
CA ALA A 136 -30.66 -5.66 -10.51
C ALA A 136 -29.29 -5.80 -11.20
N LEU A 137 -28.73 -4.68 -11.67
CA LEU A 137 -27.44 -4.65 -12.36
C LEU A 137 -26.29 -5.23 -11.52
N ALA A 138 -26.27 -5.03 -10.20
CA ALA A 138 -25.27 -5.64 -9.32
C ALA A 138 -25.19 -7.18 -9.49
N SER A 139 -26.36 -7.83 -9.64
CA SER A 139 -26.42 -9.28 -9.82
C SER A 139 -25.90 -9.76 -11.17
N TYR A 140 -25.76 -8.89 -12.18
CA TYR A 140 -25.09 -9.20 -13.44
C TYR A 140 -23.58 -9.38 -13.27
N LEU A 141 -23.02 -8.79 -12.21
CA LEU A 141 -21.58 -8.66 -11.99
C LEU A 141 -21.13 -9.76 -11.02
N GLY A 142 -21.04 -11.00 -11.52
CA GLY A 142 -20.65 -12.16 -10.72
C GLY A 142 -21.65 -12.52 -9.63
N GLY A 143 -22.94 -12.19 -9.78
CA GLY A 143 -23.97 -12.45 -8.75
C GLY A 143 -23.90 -11.53 -7.54
N GLY A 144 -23.37 -10.31 -7.69
CA GLY A 144 -23.23 -9.34 -6.59
C GLY A 144 -24.54 -8.73 -6.11
N ASP A 145 -24.44 -8.02 -5.00
CA ASP A 145 -25.53 -7.27 -4.39
C ASP A 145 -25.02 -5.90 -3.88
N LEU A 146 -25.74 -5.27 -2.95
CA LEU A 146 -25.42 -3.95 -2.42
C LEU A 146 -25.26 -3.99 -0.89
N ASP A 147 -24.80 -5.11 -0.32
CA ASP A 147 -24.59 -5.29 1.11
C ASP A 147 -23.20 -4.82 1.62
N GLY A 148 -22.35 -4.38 0.69
CA GLY A 148 -20.93 -4.10 0.94
C GLY A 148 -20.02 -4.28 -0.27
N ASP A 149 -20.56 -4.73 -1.42
CA ASP A 149 -19.80 -5.01 -2.62
C ASP A 149 -19.07 -3.78 -3.22
N ASP A 150 -17.81 -4.01 -3.59
CA ASP A 150 -16.96 -3.07 -4.32
C ASP A 150 -17.07 -3.29 -5.84
N PHE A 151 -17.39 -2.22 -6.57
CA PHE A 151 -17.54 -2.24 -8.03
C PHE A 151 -16.42 -1.46 -8.71
N ASN A 152 -15.84 -2.05 -9.75
CA ASN A 152 -14.82 -1.42 -10.57
C ASN A 152 -15.47 -0.73 -11.76
N LEU A 153 -15.24 0.57 -11.88
CA LEU A 153 -15.64 1.42 -13.00
C LEU A 153 -14.42 1.70 -13.85
N ILE A 154 -14.43 1.21 -15.09
CA ILE A 154 -13.39 1.40 -16.10
C ILE A 154 -13.90 2.43 -17.12
N LEU A 155 -13.25 3.58 -17.14
CA LEU A 155 -13.68 4.74 -17.94
C LEU A 155 -12.89 4.89 -19.25
N ASP A 156 -11.76 4.19 -19.39
CA ASP A 156 -10.92 4.26 -20.57
C ASP A 156 -11.68 3.71 -21.80
N PRO A 157 -11.96 4.53 -22.83
CA PRO A 157 -12.67 4.10 -24.03
C PRO A 157 -12.00 2.94 -24.78
N ASP A 158 -10.67 2.84 -24.72
CA ASP A 158 -9.92 1.78 -25.41
C ASP A 158 -10.04 0.42 -24.69
N LEU A 159 -10.45 0.44 -23.42
CA LEU A 159 -10.70 -0.75 -22.61
C LEU A 159 -12.18 -1.16 -22.55
N LEU A 160 -13.08 -0.37 -23.13
CA LEU A 160 -14.49 -0.76 -23.22
C LEU A 160 -14.64 -2.00 -24.11
N PRO A 161 -15.41 -3.01 -23.67
CA PRO A 161 -15.55 -4.25 -24.41
C PRO A 161 -16.27 -4.01 -25.74
N ARG A 162 -15.61 -4.41 -26.84
CA ARG A 162 -16.19 -4.34 -28.20
C ARG A 162 -17.35 -5.30 -28.43
N ARG A 163 -17.46 -6.33 -27.58
CA ARG A 163 -18.52 -7.34 -27.64
C ARG A 163 -19.15 -7.45 -26.26
N ARG A 164 -20.46 -7.23 -26.20
CA ARG A 164 -21.24 -7.42 -24.98
C ARG A 164 -21.64 -8.90 -24.86
N ARG A 165 -21.71 -9.40 -23.64
CA ARG A 165 -22.14 -10.75 -23.32
C ARG A 165 -23.25 -10.67 -22.29
N ASP A 166 -24.21 -11.56 -22.43
CA ASP A 166 -25.29 -11.66 -21.46
C ASP A 166 -24.72 -12.12 -20.11
N PRO A 167 -25.22 -11.55 -19.00
CA PRO A 167 -24.78 -11.93 -17.66
C PRO A 167 -25.13 -13.38 -17.35
N GLY A 168 -24.33 -14.00 -16.47
CA GLY A 168 -24.64 -15.33 -15.95
C GLY A 168 -25.98 -15.32 -15.20
N GLU A 169 -26.68 -16.45 -15.18
CA GLU A 169 -27.95 -16.57 -14.44
C GLU A 169 -27.76 -16.50 -12.92
N TYR A 170 -26.61 -16.99 -12.42
CA TYR A 170 -26.26 -17.01 -10.99
C TYR A 170 -27.40 -17.53 -10.10
N THR A 171 -27.97 -18.67 -10.50
CA THR A 171 -29.10 -19.27 -9.79
C THR A 171 -28.67 -19.72 -8.39
N PRO A 172 -29.35 -19.27 -7.32
CA PRO A 172 -29.04 -19.70 -5.96
C PRO A 172 -29.18 -21.21 -5.79
N VAL A 173 -28.26 -21.80 -5.03
CA VAL A 173 -28.32 -23.22 -4.69
C VAL A 173 -29.26 -23.43 -3.49
N PRO A 174 -30.06 -24.52 -3.46
CA PRO A 174 -30.89 -24.83 -2.30
C PRO A 174 -30.09 -24.90 -0.99
N ILE A 175 -30.67 -24.35 0.07
CA ILE A 175 -30.10 -24.38 1.41
C ILE A 175 -30.26 -25.79 1.99
N LYS A 176 -29.16 -26.35 2.53
CA LYS A 176 -29.14 -27.61 3.27
C LYS A 176 -29.92 -27.42 4.57
N MET A 177 -31.06 -28.10 4.67
CA MET A 177 -31.92 -28.09 5.86
C MET A 177 -31.62 -29.31 6.73
N THR A 178 -31.50 -29.12 8.04
CA THR A 178 -31.40 -30.23 9.00
C THR A 178 -32.80 -30.71 9.40
N GLU A 179 -32.97 -32.01 9.59
CA GLU A 179 -34.24 -32.58 10.11
C GLU A 179 -34.38 -32.40 11.63
N HIS A 180 -33.29 -32.03 12.31
CA HIS A 180 -33.20 -31.81 13.75
C HIS A 180 -32.78 -30.38 14.10
N VAL A 181 -32.91 -30.02 15.39
CA VAL A 181 -32.45 -28.73 15.92
C VAL A 181 -30.92 -28.70 15.88
N SER A 182 -30.36 -27.69 15.21
CA SER A 182 -28.92 -27.52 15.08
C SER A 182 -28.23 -27.37 16.44
N GLY A 183 -27.15 -28.13 16.63
CA GLY A 183 -26.28 -28.08 17.80
C GLY A 183 -24.81 -27.96 17.44
N ILE A 184 -23.94 -27.98 18.45
CA ILE A 184 -22.49 -27.82 18.27
C ILE A 184 -21.88 -28.91 17.36
N ALA A 185 -22.45 -30.12 17.37
CA ALA A 185 -21.98 -31.21 16.51
C ALA A 185 -22.13 -30.87 15.01
N ASP A 186 -23.26 -30.25 14.61
CA ASP A 186 -23.50 -29.83 13.23
C ASP A 186 -22.52 -28.72 12.82
N VAL A 187 -22.16 -27.83 13.75
CA VAL A 187 -21.15 -26.78 13.52
C VAL A 187 -19.77 -27.41 13.29
N VAL A 188 -19.39 -28.42 14.09
CA VAL A 188 -18.12 -29.13 13.92
C VAL A 188 -18.07 -29.86 12.58
N GLU A 189 -19.15 -30.56 12.20
CA GLU A 189 -19.26 -31.22 10.90
C GLU A 189 -19.17 -30.21 9.75
N PHE A 190 -19.87 -29.08 9.85
CA PHE A 190 -19.79 -28.01 8.86
C PHE A 190 -18.37 -27.43 8.72
N VAL A 191 -17.59 -27.33 9.80
CA VAL A 191 -16.19 -26.90 9.72
C VAL A 191 -15.35 -27.90 8.92
N PHE A 192 -15.58 -29.21 9.07
CA PHE A 192 -14.92 -30.21 8.23
C PHE A 192 -15.35 -30.09 6.76
N ASP A 193 -16.65 -29.99 6.49
CA ASP A 193 -17.19 -29.77 5.14
C ASP A 193 -16.56 -28.53 4.49
N TYR A 194 -16.41 -27.43 5.26
CA TYR A 194 -15.82 -26.19 4.79
C TYR A 194 -14.34 -26.33 4.42
N ILE A 195 -13.56 -27.06 5.23
CA ILE A 195 -12.15 -27.31 4.92
C ILE A 195 -12.02 -28.17 3.65
N GLU A 196 -12.91 -29.14 3.45
CA GLU A 196 -12.89 -29.99 2.26
C GLU A 196 -13.39 -29.27 0.98
N ALA A 197 -14.32 -28.32 1.15
CA ALA A 197 -14.98 -27.60 0.06
C ALA A 197 -14.25 -26.32 -0.39
N ASP A 198 -13.08 -25.99 0.18
CA ASP A 198 -12.28 -24.83 -0.24
C ASP A 198 -11.63 -25.03 -1.63
N LEU A 199 -12.45 -24.89 -2.67
CA LEU A 199 -12.10 -25.13 -4.07
C LEU A 199 -11.97 -23.85 -4.89
N VAL A 200 -12.22 -22.67 -4.32
CA VAL A 200 -12.27 -21.39 -5.04
C VAL A 200 -10.95 -21.10 -5.76
N GLY A 201 -9.81 -21.26 -5.07
CA GLY A 201 -8.49 -21.04 -5.66
C GLY A 201 -8.16 -22.04 -6.79
N LEU A 202 -8.64 -23.28 -6.67
CA LEU A 202 -8.47 -24.30 -7.70
C LEU A 202 -9.30 -23.98 -8.94
N ILE A 203 -10.57 -23.59 -8.75
CA ILE A 203 -11.51 -23.19 -9.80
C ILE A 203 -10.95 -22.00 -10.57
N ALA A 204 -10.48 -20.95 -9.87
CA ALA A 204 -9.85 -19.79 -10.49
C ALA A 204 -8.62 -20.17 -11.33
N THR A 205 -7.76 -21.06 -10.79
CA THR A 205 -6.58 -21.56 -11.53
C THR A 205 -6.98 -22.37 -12.76
N HIS A 206 -8.00 -23.24 -12.66
CA HIS A 206 -8.49 -24.02 -13.81
C HIS A 206 -9.11 -23.11 -14.86
N HIS A 207 -9.86 -22.09 -14.43
CA HIS A 207 -10.47 -21.11 -15.32
C HIS A 207 -9.40 -20.35 -16.13
N LEU A 208 -8.33 -19.87 -15.49
CA LEU A 208 -7.21 -19.23 -16.18
C LEU A 208 -6.54 -20.16 -17.21
N ARG A 209 -6.44 -21.46 -16.90
CA ARG A 209 -5.84 -22.44 -17.82
C ARG A 209 -6.73 -22.76 -19.01
N PHE A 210 -8.02 -23.02 -18.80
CA PHE A 210 -8.96 -23.31 -19.89
C PHE A 210 -9.18 -22.08 -20.77
N SER A 211 -9.34 -20.91 -20.16
CA SER A 211 -9.47 -19.65 -20.89
C SER A 211 -8.20 -19.34 -21.70
N ASP A 212 -7.00 -19.67 -21.22
CA ASP A 212 -5.78 -19.48 -22.00
C ASP A 212 -5.69 -20.42 -23.20
N LEU A 213 -6.00 -21.71 -23.02
CA LEU A 213 -5.98 -22.70 -24.09
C LEU A 213 -7.06 -22.46 -25.14
N ASN A 214 -8.26 -22.04 -24.71
CA ASN A 214 -9.45 -21.92 -25.55
C ASN A 214 -9.93 -20.47 -25.64
N ASP A 215 -11.11 -20.16 -25.10
CA ASP A 215 -11.68 -18.82 -24.98
C ASP A 215 -12.42 -18.77 -23.64
N PRO A 216 -12.49 -17.62 -22.94
CA PRO A 216 -13.27 -17.49 -21.71
C PRO A 216 -14.73 -17.91 -21.86
N SER A 217 -15.30 -17.93 -23.08
CA SER A 217 -16.64 -18.45 -23.35
C SER A 217 -16.70 -19.95 -23.67
N CYS A 218 -15.63 -20.73 -23.44
CA CYS A 218 -15.67 -22.17 -23.66
C CYS A 218 -16.53 -22.88 -22.60
N ASN A 219 -17.02 -24.08 -22.91
CA ASN A 219 -17.95 -24.81 -22.04
C ASN A 219 -17.35 -25.07 -20.64
N GLU A 220 -16.06 -25.40 -20.57
CA GLU A 220 -15.36 -25.63 -19.30
C GLU A 220 -15.28 -24.35 -18.46
N CYS A 221 -15.05 -23.19 -19.08
CA CYS A 221 -15.03 -21.90 -18.38
C CYS A 221 -16.42 -21.54 -17.83
N ILE A 222 -17.48 -21.75 -18.60
CA ILE A 222 -18.86 -21.51 -18.13
C ILE A 222 -19.23 -22.46 -16.99
N GLN A 223 -18.85 -23.75 -17.08
CA GLN A 223 -19.03 -24.69 -15.97
C GLN A 223 -18.28 -24.24 -14.70
N LEU A 224 -17.02 -23.81 -14.86
CA LEU A 224 -16.22 -23.27 -13.75
C LEU A 224 -16.82 -21.99 -13.15
N ALA A 225 -17.45 -21.13 -13.95
CA ALA A 225 -18.17 -19.96 -13.45
C ALA A 225 -19.35 -20.35 -12.54
N ASN A 226 -20.14 -21.35 -12.94
CA ASN A 226 -21.23 -21.87 -12.13
C ASN A 226 -20.71 -22.50 -10.82
N PHE A 227 -19.64 -23.29 -10.90
CA PHE A 227 -19.01 -23.85 -9.70
C PHE A 227 -18.39 -22.79 -8.79
N ALA A 228 -17.83 -21.71 -9.34
CA ALA A 228 -17.31 -20.61 -8.54
C ALA A 228 -18.42 -19.91 -7.75
N SER A 229 -19.55 -19.59 -8.39
CA SER A 229 -20.72 -19.02 -7.72
C SER A 229 -21.20 -19.94 -6.59
N HIS A 230 -21.33 -21.25 -6.86
CA HIS A 230 -21.73 -22.22 -5.85
C HIS A 230 -20.72 -22.32 -4.70
N ALA A 231 -19.41 -22.33 -4.98
CA ALA A 231 -18.38 -22.42 -3.96
C ALA A 231 -18.34 -21.18 -3.06
N VAL A 232 -18.60 -19.98 -3.60
CA VAL A 232 -18.68 -18.73 -2.81
C VAL A 232 -19.93 -18.73 -1.92
N ASP A 233 -21.04 -19.29 -2.39
CA ASP A 233 -22.28 -19.40 -1.62
C ASP A 233 -22.34 -20.61 -0.69
N PHE A 234 -21.38 -21.55 -0.77
CA PHE A 234 -21.31 -22.72 0.11
C PHE A 234 -21.45 -22.37 1.60
N PRO A 235 -20.81 -21.31 2.14
CA PRO A 235 -20.93 -20.98 3.55
C PRO A 235 -22.37 -20.57 3.96
N LYS A 236 -23.17 -20.10 2.98
CA LYS A 236 -24.56 -19.69 3.17
C LYS A 236 -25.52 -20.86 2.90
N SER A 237 -25.24 -21.68 1.89
CA SER A 237 -26.13 -22.75 1.43
C SER A 237 -25.89 -24.09 2.15
N GLY A 238 -24.69 -24.35 2.65
CA GLY A 238 -24.31 -25.64 3.24
C GLY A 238 -24.19 -26.79 2.23
N THR A 239 -24.23 -26.52 0.92
CA THR A 239 -24.13 -27.53 -0.13
C THR A 239 -22.76 -27.46 -0.80
N PRO A 240 -21.84 -28.42 -0.60
CA PRO A 240 -20.48 -28.32 -1.12
C PRO A 240 -20.40 -28.64 -2.60
N VAL A 241 -19.44 -28.02 -3.29
CA VAL A 241 -19.06 -28.40 -4.65
C VAL A 241 -18.22 -29.67 -4.62
N ASN A 242 -18.63 -30.71 -5.34
CA ASN A 242 -17.82 -31.92 -5.46
C ASN A 242 -16.62 -31.69 -6.38
N PHE A 243 -15.42 -31.94 -5.86
CA PHE A 243 -14.18 -31.90 -6.64
C PHE A 243 -14.21 -32.80 -7.89
N THR A 244 -14.97 -33.90 -7.85
CA THR A 244 -15.07 -34.84 -8.97
C THR A 244 -15.71 -34.25 -10.22
N ASP A 245 -16.57 -33.26 -10.04
CA ASP A 245 -17.45 -32.71 -11.06
C ASP A 245 -16.81 -31.52 -11.79
N LEU A 246 -15.72 -30.98 -11.23
CA LEU A 246 -14.94 -29.92 -11.85
C LEU A 246 -14.31 -30.40 -13.17
N PRO A 247 -14.27 -29.57 -14.22
CA PRO A 247 -13.53 -29.85 -15.44
C PRO A 247 -12.04 -30.12 -15.14
N LYS A 248 -11.50 -31.24 -15.66
CA LYS A 248 -10.14 -31.70 -15.34
C LYS A 248 -9.22 -31.62 -16.54
N PHE A 249 -7.96 -31.30 -16.27
CA PHE A 249 -6.89 -31.48 -17.23
C PHE A 249 -6.35 -32.91 -17.21
N PRO A 250 -5.91 -33.46 -18.35
CA PRO A 250 -5.09 -34.67 -18.36
C PRO A 250 -3.87 -34.53 -17.45
N ARG A 251 -3.40 -35.65 -16.90
CA ARG A 251 -2.18 -35.67 -16.09
C ARG A 251 -1.01 -35.11 -16.91
N ASN A 252 -0.14 -34.36 -16.24
CA ASN A 252 1.05 -33.73 -16.83
C ASN A 252 0.76 -32.70 -17.93
N THR A 253 -0.47 -32.18 -18.04
CA THR A 253 -0.73 -31.05 -18.92
C THR A 253 0.06 -29.83 -18.43
N PRO A 254 0.91 -29.21 -19.26
CA PRO A 254 1.68 -28.05 -18.87
C PRO A 254 0.76 -26.87 -18.52
N ARG A 255 1.29 -25.91 -17.77
CA ARG A 255 0.61 -24.69 -17.35
C ARG A 255 1.10 -23.51 -18.21
N PRO A 256 0.30 -22.48 -18.44
CA PRO A 256 0.82 -21.28 -19.06
C PRO A 256 1.92 -20.67 -18.17
N ASP A 257 2.93 -20.10 -18.81
CA ASP A 257 4.10 -19.50 -18.18
C ASP A 257 3.78 -18.40 -17.17
N PHE A 258 2.69 -17.64 -17.37
CA PHE A 258 2.26 -16.61 -16.41
C PHE A 258 1.76 -17.17 -15.07
N LEU A 259 1.49 -18.48 -14.95
CA LEU A 259 1.19 -19.15 -13.68
C LEU A 259 2.44 -19.72 -12.99
N ALA A 260 3.62 -19.47 -13.53
CA ALA A 260 4.86 -19.90 -12.91
C ALA A 260 5.09 -19.18 -11.59
N LYS A 261 5.56 -19.93 -10.60
CA LYS A 261 5.98 -19.38 -9.32
C LYS A 261 7.24 -18.55 -9.50
N GLU A 262 7.43 -17.61 -8.59
CA GLU A 262 8.65 -16.84 -8.54
C GLU A 262 9.89 -17.74 -8.43
N GLY A 263 10.87 -17.49 -9.31
CA GLY A 263 12.11 -18.26 -9.39
C GLY A 263 12.01 -19.60 -10.13
N ALA A 264 10.87 -19.92 -10.75
CA ALA A 264 10.77 -21.06 -11.64
C ALA A 264 11.67 -20.88 -12.88
N ASP A 265 12.45 -21.92 -13.22
CA ASP A 265 13.18 -21.96 -14.49
C ASP A 265 12.18 -22.22 -15.62
N LEU A 266 11.97 -21.21 -16.47
CA LEU A 266 11.07 -21.28 -17.63
C LEU A 266 11.79 -21.77 -18.89
N GLY A 267 13.12 -21.82 -18.90
CA GLY A 267 13.91 -22.18 -20.09
C GLY A 267 14.06 -23.69 -20.29
N ASN A 268 14.09 -24.47 -19.20
CA ASN A 268 14.35 -25.91 -19.21
C ASN A 268 13.22 -26.77 -18.61
N ASN A 269 12.02 -26.21 -18.43
CA ASN A 269 10.96 -26.88 -17.68
C ASN A 269 9.73 -27.18 -18.54
N ASP A 270 9.54 -28.47 -18.83
CA ASP A 270 8.38 -29.00 -19.57
C ASP A 270 7.04 -28.83 -18.82
N GLN A 271 7.05 -28.31 -17.58
CA GLN A 271 5.83 -27.98 -16.82
C GLN A 271 5.11 -26.75 -17.34
N TYR A 272 5.78 -25.89 -18.14
CA TYR A 272 5.21 -24.64 -18.62
C TYR A 272 5.23 -24.53 -20.14
N TYR A 273 4.19 -23.91 -20.71
CA TYR A 273 4.18 -23.50 -22.10
C TYR A 273 4.10 -21.98 -22.20
N SER A 274 4.67 -21.42 -23.27
CA SER A 274 4.58 -19.98 -23.53
C SER A 274 3.18 -19.63 -24.03
N SER A 275 2.37 -18.97 -23.18
CA SER A 275 1.04 -18.51 -23.57
C SER A 275 1.15 -17.46 -24.67
N LYS A 276 0.38 -17.63 -25.75
CA LYS A 276 0.33 -16.68 -26.88
C LYS A 276 -0.65 -15.52 -26.66
N LYS A 277 -1.35 -15.50 -25.52
CA LYS A 277 -2.35 -14.49 -25.20
C LYS A 277 -1.76 -13.31 -24.46
N LEU A 278 -2.62 -12.34 -24.15
CA LEU A 278 -2.25 -11.07 -23.55
C LEU A 278 -1.49 -11.27 -22.23
N LEU A 279 -2.00 -12.10 -21.31
CA LEU A 279 -1.36 -12.35 -20.02
C LEU A 279 0.06 -12.93 -20.16
N GLY A 280 0.25 -13.93 -21.02
CA GLY A 280 1.59 -14.47 -21.29
C GLY A 280 2.53 -13.42 -21.89
N THR A 281 2.02 -12.58 -22.80
CA THR A 281 2.80 -11.50 -23.42
C THR A 281 3.22 -10.45 -22.40
N LEU A 282 2.31 -10.03 -21.52
CA LEU A 282 2.60 -9.09 -20.44
C LEU A 282 3.61 -9.68 -19.45
N PHE A 283 3.38 -10.91 -19.00
CA PHE A 283 4.27 -11.64 -18.09
C PHE A 283 5.73 -11.67 -18.58
N ARG A 284 5.93 -11.96 -19.88
CA ARG A 284 7.28 -12.03 -20.49
C ARG A 284 7.91 -10.65 -20.72
N ARG A 285 7.10 -9.59 -20.87
CA ARG A 285 7.60 -8.21 -21.04
C ARG A 285 8.15 -7.60 -19.77
N VAL A 286 7.71 -8.04 -18.59
CA VAL A 286 8.17 -7.47 -17.31
C VAL A 286 9.57 -8.01 -16.94
N PRO A 287 10.61 -7.15 -16.88
CA PRO A 287 11.98 -7.56 -16.63
C PRO A 287 12.26 -7.64 -15.13
N VAL A 288 11.76 -8.68 -14.45
CA VAL A 288 12.12 -8.93 -13.05
C VAL A 288 13.51 -9.55 -13.00
N ALA A 289 14.51 -8.76 -12.60
CA ALA A 289 15.83 -9.25 -12.24
C ALA A 289 15.82 -9.75 -10.79
N LYS A 290 16.62 -10.78 -10.49
CA LYS A 290 16.83 -11.21 -9.12
C LYS A 290 17.83 -10.25 -8.47
N TRP A 291 17.33 -9.37 -7.62
CA TRP A 291 18.14 -8.46 -6.81
C TRP A 291 17.79 -8.64 -5.34
N VAL A 292 18.78 -8.55 -4.46
CA VAL A 292 18.64 -8.64 -3.01
C VAL A 292 19.57 -7.59 -2.41
N PRO A 293 19.11 -6.82 -1.40
CA PRO A 293 19.97 -5.89 -0.68
C PRO A 293 21.20 -6.59 -0.15
N GLN A 294 22.37 -5.98 -0.34
CA GLN A 294 23.62 -6.45 0.24
C GLN A 294 23.98 -5.56 1.42
N GLU A 295 24.70 -6.13 2.38
CA GLU A 295 25.32 -5.32 3.43
C GLU A 295 26.39 -4.44 2.80
N TRP A 296 26.47 -3.20 3.28
CA TRP A 296 27.50 -2.27 2.85
C TRP A 296 28.87 -2.84 3.21
N ASN A 297 29.76 -2.90 2.21
CA ASN A 297 31.04 -3.59 2.30
C ASN A 297 32.25 -2.68 1.98
N GLU A 298 32.02 -1.37 1.90
CA GLU A 298 33.05 -0.37 1.65
C GLU A 298 33.57 0.25 2.95
N ASP A 299 34.79 0.81 2.89
CA ASP A 299 35.50 1.37 4.06
C ASP A 299 35.09 2.81 4.41
N TYR A 300 34.07 3.37 3.73
CA TYR A 300 33.59 4.74 3.95
C TYR A 300 32.08 4.75 4.24
N SER A 301 31.58 5.86 4.81
CA SER A 301 30.17 5.98 5.18
C SER A 301 29.24 5.77 3.99
N PRO A 302 28.17 4.96 4.13
CA PRO A 302 27.13 4.79 3.11
C PRO A 302 26.17 6.00 3.00
N SER A 303 26.25 6.93 3.94
CA SER A 303 25.53 8.20 3.89
C SER A 303 26.48 9.30 3.41
N ASP A 304 26.13 9.97 2.32
CA ASP A 304 26.82 11.18 1.86
C ASP A 304 26.47 12.37 2.77
N GLY A 305 26.87 12.26 4.04
CA GLY A 305 26.51 13.20 5.10
C GLY A 305 27.06 14.61 4.84
N ALA A 306 28.28 14.68 4.29
CA ALA A 306 28.94 15.94 3.96
C ALA A 306 28.12 16.82 3.00
N SER A 307 27.46 16.22 2.01
CA SER A 307 26.57 16.95 1.08
C SER A 307 25.35 17.55 1.80
N VAL A 308 24.78 16.81 2.75
CA VAL A 308 23.64 17.28 3.57
C VAL A 308 24.06 18.43 4.48
N GLU A 309 25.18 18.29 5.20
CA GLU A 309 25.71 19.34 6.07
C GLU A 309 26.08 20.61 5.28
N GLY A 310 26.71 20.42 4.12
CA GLY A 310 27.03 21.51 3.20
C GLY A 310 25.78 22.24 2.71
N ALA A 311 24.69 21.51 2.44
CA ALA A 311 23.42 22.11 2.05
C ALA A 311 22.73 22.85 3.20
N LEU A 312 22.70 22.28 4.39
CA LEU A 312 22.14 22.91 5.59
C LEU A 312 22.90 24.20 5.95
N THR A 313 24.22 24.24 5.73
CA THR A 313 25.04 25.44 5.99
C THR A 313 24.68 26.60 5.07
N ARG A 314 24.19 26.31 3.86
CA ARG A 314 23.70 27.33 2.90
C ARG A 314 22.33 27.89 3.30
N VAL A 315 21.59 27.21 4.16
CA VAL A 315 20.33 27.69 4.70
C VAL A 315 20.60 28.77 5.74
N GLY A 316 19.92 29.91 5.63
CA GLY A 316 19.96 30.98 6.63
C GLY A 316 19.24 30.60 7.93
N LEU A 317 19.74 29.61 8.68
CA LEU A 317 19.05 29.07 9.87
C LEU A 317 18.73 30.16 10.90
N ARG A 318 19.68 31.08 11.14
CA ARG A 318 19.48 32.19 12.10
C ARG A 318 18.41 33.18 11.66
N SER A 319 18.25 33.40 10.35
CA SER A 319 17.16 34.25 9.83
C SER A 319 15.80 33.58 9.94
N LEU A 320 15.75 32.27 10.15
CA LEU A 320 14.53 31.48 10.37
C LEU A 320 14.23 31.25 11.86
N GLY A 321 14.94 31.93 12.77
CA GLY A 321 14.79 31.72 14.22
C GLY A 321 15.37 30.41 14.74
N LEU A 322 16.09 29.64 13.92
CA LEU A 322 16.65 28.35 14.26
C LEU A 322 18.08 28.46 14.78
N THR A 323 18.49 27.48 15.60
CA THR A 323 19.88 27.36 16.06
C THR A 323 20.81 27.05 14.87
N GLY A 324 21.98 27.68 14.82
CA GLY A 324 22.99 27.35 13.82
C GLY A 324 23.53 25.92 13.99
N LEU A 325 24.23 25.41 12.97
CA LEU A 325 24.88 24.09 12.96
C LEU A 325 26.13 24.04 13.87
N THR A 326 26.01 24.45 15.13
CA THR A 326 27.07 24.25 16.12
C THR A 326 27.08 22.81 16.59
N GLY A 327 28.24 22.30 17.00
CA GLY A 327 28.36 20.97 17.61
C GLY A 327 27.34 20.80 18.75
N PRO A 328 26.54 19.71 18.76
CA PRO A 328 25.58 19.46 19.83
C PRO A 328 26.27 19.35 21.20
N THR A 329 25.54 19.61 22.28
CA THR A 329 26.09 19.44 23.63
C THR A 329 26.37 17.97 23.92
N THR A 330 27.35 17.69 24.77
CA THR A 330 27.70 16.30 25.15
C THR A 330 26.53 15.54 25.78
N GLU A 331 25.67 16.24 26.51
CA GLU A 331 24.43 15.68 27.08
C GLU A 331 23.46 15.23 25.98
N LEU A 332 23.22 16.08 24.98
CA LEU A 332 22.31 15.78 23.89
C LEU A 332 22.88 14.69 22.96
N ILE A 333 24.20 14.67 22.74
CA ILE A 333 24.86 13.56 22.05
C ILE A 333 24.58 12.24 22.78
N GLY A 334 24.81 12.19 24.10
CA GLY A 334 24.55 10.98 24.89
C GLY A 334 23.09 10.52 24.84
N GLU A 335 22.15 11.46 24.89
CA GLU A 335 20.72 11.18 24.75
C GLU A 335 20.38 10.59 23.36
N MET A 336 20.89 11.20 22.29
CA MET A 336 20.63 10.74 20.92
C MET A 336 21.35 9.41 20.61
N THR A 337 22.51 9.15 21.21
CA THR A 337 23.18 7.84 21.14
C THR A 337 22.31 6.75 21.77
N TYR A 338 21.77 6.99 22.96
CA TYR A 338 20.84 6.04 23.58
C TYR A 338 19.59 5.81 22.71
N LEU A 339 19.06 6.88 22.09
CA LEU A 339 17.91 6.77 21.20
C LEU A 339 18.24 5.97 19.92
N LEU A 340 19.42 6.17 19.33
CA LEU A 340 19.91 5.39 18.19
C LEU A 340 20.06 3.91 18.55
N ASP A 341 20.70 3.60 19.69
CA ASP A 341 20.89 2.22 20.15
C ASP A 341 19.54 1.52 20.36
N ALA A 342 18.61 2.18 21.07
CA ALA A 342 17.27 1.67 21.32
C ALA A 342 16.47 1.48 20.01
N TYR A 343 16.63 2.39 19.04
CA TYR A 343 16.02 2.27 17.72
C TYR A 343 16.60 1.08 16.94
N GLY A 344 17.92 0.96 16.87
CA GLY A 344 18.61 -0.11 16.15
C GLY A 344 18.27 -1.49 16.70
N GLU A 345 18.23 -1.64 18.03
CA GLU A 345 17.81 -2.89 18.68
C GLU A 345 16.36 -3.27 18.33
N GLN A 346 15.42 -2.33 18.43
CA GLN A 346 14.02 -2.59 18.11
C GLN A 346 13.82 -2.89 16.62
N LEU A 347 14.49 -2.13 15.74
CA LEU A 347 14.46 -2.36 14.30
C LEU A 347 15.02 -3.75 13.96
N MET A 348 16.10 -4.18 14.62
CA MET A 348 16.68 -5.51 14.46
C MET A 348 15.70 -6.60 14.89
N VAL A 349 14.99 -6.42 16.02
CA VAL A 349 13.95 -7.36 16.48
C VAL A 349 12.83 -7.48 15.45
N ILE A 350 12.38 -6.37 14.85
CA ILE A 350 11.38 -6.39 13.78
C ILE A 350 11.93 -7.18 12.59
N GLY A 351 13.16 -6.88 12.15
CA GLY A 351 13.81 -7.57 11.03
C GLY A 351 13.99 -9.08 11.26
N GLN A 352 14.34 -9.51 12.47
CA GLN A 352 14.46 -10.92 12.83
C GLN A 352 13.11 -11.63 12.93
N THR A 353 12.06 -10.92 13.33
CA THR A 353 10.70 -11.48 13.45
C THR A 353 10.10 -11.84 12.09
N HIS A 354 10.37 -11.02 11.07
CA HIS A 354 9.74 -11.14 9.74
C HIS A 354 10.63 -11.76 8.66
N THR A 355 11.84 -12.22 9.01
CA THR A 355 12.70 -12.92 8.06
C THR A 355 12.21 -14.35 7.79
N LEU A 356 12.33 -14.79 6.54
CA LEU A 356 12.11 -16.20 6.17
C LEU A 356 13.35 -17.08 6.31
N LEU A 357 14.52 -16.46 6.49
CA LEU A 357 15.78 -17.18 6.56
C LEU A 357 15.93 -17.84 7.93
N LYS A 358 16.04 -19.18 7.95
CA LYS A 358 16.16 -19.96 9.19
C LYS A 358 17.58 -19.96 9.79
N LYS A 359 18.49 -19.15 9.26
CA LYS A 359 19.87 -19.09 9.79
C LYS A 359 19.88 -18.21 11.03
N LYS A 360 20.74 -18.56 12.00
CA LYS A 360 20.96 -17.76 13.20
C LYS A 360 21.45 -16.37 12.76
N ASN A 361 20.88 -15.31 13.34
CA ASN A 361 21.15 -13.90 13.05
C ASN A 361 20.72 -13.41 11.66
N SER A 362 19.90 -14.16 10.91
CA SER A 362 19.27 -13.57 9.73
C SER A 362 18.21 -12.56 10.14
N HIS A 363 18.13 -11.48 9.41
CA HIS A 363 17.10 -10.46 9.53
C HIS A 363 16.76 -9.92 8.14
N VAL A 364 15.63 -9.23 8.05
CA VAL A 364 15.29 -8.38 6.91
C VAL A 364 16.26 -7.20 6.89
N SER A 365 16.68 -6.76 5.70
CA SER A 365 17.59 -5.62 5.55
C SER A 365 16.90 -4.30 5.92
N GLU A 366 17.69 -3.28 6.24
CA GLU A 366 17.17 -1.95 6.56
C GLU A 366 16.38 -1.34 5.39
N ALA A 367 16.86 -1.53 4.15
CA ALA A 367 16.16 -1.10 2.94
C ALA A 367 14.81 -1.80 2.73
N GLU A 368 14.70 -3.09 3.06
CA GLU A 368 13.42 -3.82 3.05
C GLU A 368 12.45 -3.28 4.11
N LEU A 369 12.93 -3.00 5.32
CA LEU A 369 12.12 -2.42 6.39
C LEU A 369 11.62 -1.01 6.04
N VAL A 370 12.48 -0.18 5.45
CA VAL A 370 12.16 1.20 5.03
C VAL A 370 11.24 1.22 3.81
N SER A 371 11.48 0.37 2.82
CA SER A 371 10.58 0.23 1.66
C SER A 371 9.24 -0.40 2.03
N GLY A 372 9.16 -1.07 3.17
CA GLY A 372 7.98 -1.82 3.59
C GLY A 372 7.72 -3.06 2.74
N THR A 373 8.79 -3.70 2.27
CA THR A 373 8.74 -4.86 1.38
C THR A 373 9.63 -5.99 1.91
N ILE A 374 9.31 -7.24 1.57
CA ILE A 374 10.15 -8.40 1.88
C ILE A 374 10.57 -9.03 0.55
N MET A 375 11.87 -9.07 0.28
CA MET A 375 12.45 -9.56 -0.97
C MET A 375 12.57 -11.08 -1.03
N ALA A 376 12.56 -11.76 0.12
CA ALA A 376 12.56 -13.22 0.17
C ALA A 376 11.36 -13.81 -0.60
N ASN A 377 11.56 -14.96 -1.25
CA ASN A 377 10.50 -15.62 -2.01
C ASN A 377 9.54 -16.34 -1.06
N TRP A 378 8.24 -16.05 -1.19
CA TRP A 378 7.18 -16.72 -0.44
C TRP A 378 6.40 -17.67 -1.34
N SER A 379 6.19 -18.90 -0.88
CA SER A 379 5.28 -19.84 -1.54
C SER A 379 3.80 -19.51 -1.29
N ASP A 380 3.51 -18.89 -0.14
CA ASP A 380 2.18 -18.48 0.29
C ASP A 380 2.11 -16.95 0.32
N HIS A 381 1.32 -16.39 -0.59
CA HIS A 381 1.20 -14.96 -0.75
C HIS A 381 0.30 -14.29 0.30
N HIS A 382 -0.67 -15.01 0.87
CA HIS A 382 -1.51 -14.44 1.93
C HIS A 382 -0.66 -14.20 3.17
N ARG A 383 0.10 -15.22 3.58
CA ARG A 383 1.02 -15.09 4.72
C ARG A 383 2.08 -14.02 4.48
N ARG A 384 2.57 -13.86 3.24
CA ARG A 384 3.47 -12.76 2.88
C ARG A 384 2.82 -11.42 3.13
N ARG A 385 1.58 -11.23 2.66
CA ARG A 385 0.83 -9.97 2.81
C ARG A 385 0.62 -9.63 4.28
N ASP A 386 0.24 -10.61 5.10
CA ASP A 386 0.05 -10.42 6.54
C ASP A 386 1.37 -10.06 7.23
N ALA A 387 2.45 -10.77 6.93
CA ALA A 387 3.77 -10.50 7.49
C ALA A 387 4.27 -9.09 7.10
N VAL A 388 4.17 -8.72 5.81
CA VAL A 388 4.51 -7.37 5.34
C VAL A 388 3.64 -6.31 6.03
N SER A 389 2.34 -6.55 6.18
CA SER A 389 1.44 -5.59 6.84
C SER A 389 1.78 -5.40 8.32
N ALA A 390 2.08 -6.50 9.03
CA ALA A 390 2.49 -6.46 10.43
C ALA A 390 3.86 -5.79 10.61
N MET A 391 4.83 -6.11 9.74
CA MET A 391 6.15 -5.48 9.70
C MET A 391 6.01 -3.97 9.48
N ASN A 392 5.24 -3.54 8.49
CA ASN A 392 5.05 -2.13 8.16
C ASN A 392 4.37 -1.37 9.30
N LEU A 393 3.41 -2.00 10.01
CA LEU A 393 2.80 -1.43 11.20
C LEU A 393 3.84 -1.20 12.31
N GLN A 394 4.63 -2.23 12.63
CA GLN A 394 5.67 -2.15 13.67
C GLN A 394 6.74 -1.11 13.35
N THR A 395 7.27 -1.12 12.11
CA THR A 395 8.24 -0.13 11.65
C THR A 395 7.66 1.29 11.73
N ARG A 396 6.39 1.48 11.32
CA ARG A 396 5.73 2.79 11.39
C ARG A 396 5.57 3.30 12.82
N GLU A 397 5.15 2.45 13.76
CA GLU A 397 5.03 2.87 15.17
C GLU A 397 6.40 3.15 15.79
N LEU A 398 7.45 2.39 15.44
CA LEU A 398 8.81 2.67 15.87
C LEU A 398 9.31 4.03 15.37
N VAL A 399 9.14 4.32 14.08
CA VAL A 399 9.48 5.63 13.48
C VAL A 399 8.68 6.75 14.14
N ARG A 400 7.39 6.53 14.42
CA ARG A 400 6.54 7.50 15.11
C ARG A 400 7.05 7.79 16.52
N ALA A 401 7.49 6.77 17.26
CA ALA A 401 8.07 6.94 18.60
C ALA A 401 9.35 7.77 18.55
N VAL A 402 10.31 7.42 17.67
CA VAL A 402 11.54 8.20 17.49
C VAL A 402 11.23 9.66 17.12
N ARG A 403 10.31 9.88 16.17
CA ARG A 403 9.90 11.23 15.76
C ARG A 403 9.22 12.04 16.87
N ALA A 404 8.62 11.36 17.85
CA ALA A 404 8.04 11.98 19.03
C ALA A 404 9.13 12.35 20.05
N GLU A 405 10.15 11.52 20.24
CA GLU A 405 11.32 11.84 21.09
C GLU A 405 12.16 13.00 20.54
N LEU A 406 12.23 13.15 19.21
CA LEU A 406 12.87 14.31 18.58
C LEU A 406 12.07 15.61 18.78
N GLN A 407 10.77 15.53 19.09
CA GLN A 407 9.90 16.67 19.32
C GLN A 407 9.85 17.00 20.81
N VAL A 408 10.01 18.28 21.17
CA VAL A 408 9.84 18.70 22.57
C VAL A 408 8.34 18.78 22.89
N LYS A 409 7.92 18.15 24.00
CA LYS A 409 6.52 18.14 24.43
C LYS A 409 6.11 19.19 25.47
N ASP A 410 7.03 19.88 26.14
CA ASP A 410 6.66 20.81 27.21
C ASP A 410 7.37 22.17 27.09
N LEU A 411 6.61 23.20 26.72
CA LEU A 411 6.91 24.60 27.07
C LEU A 411 5.82 25.21 27.95
N GLU A 412 4.91 24.41 28.53
CA GLU A 412 3.87 24.93 29.43
C GLU A 412 4.30 24.86 30.91
N THR A 413 4.43 26.06 31.49
CA THR A 413 4.27 26.41 32.92
C THR A 413 5.29 25.86 33.94
N THR A 414 6.47 26.47 33.95
CA THR A 414 7.18 26.76 35.23
C THR A 414 6.99 28.23 35.59
N SER A 415 5.74 28.63 35.84
CA SER A 415 5.47 29.82 36.67
C SER A 415 4.77 29.32 37.93
N GLU A 416 5.52 29.28 39.02
CA GLU A 416 4.98 29.21 40.37
C GLU A 416 3.92 30.32 40.54
N ILE A 417 2.64 29.97 40.62
CA ILE A 417 1.64 30.89 41.16
C ILE A 417 0.77 30.12 42.16
N GLY A 418 0.90 30.55 43.41
CA GLY A 418 0.15 30.07 44.54
C GLY A 418 -1.34 30.36 44.44
N THR A 419 -2.06 29.51 45.15
CA THR A 419 -3.45 29.66 45.60
C THR A 419 -3.79 31.09 46.04
N TYR A 420 -4.72 31.77 45.36
CA TYR A 420 -5.70 32.69 45.97
C TYR A 420 -6.96 32.79 45.09
N ASP A 421 -8.12 32.62 45.73
CA ASP A 421 -9.47 32.69 45.17
C ASP A 421 -10.04 34.14 45.16
N TYR A 422 -11.05 34.35 44.29
CA TYR A 422 -12.16 35.33 44.29
C TYR A 422 -11.92 36.80 43.85
N GLU A 423 -12.44 37.21 42.68
CA GLU A 423 -13.74 37.92 42.43
C GLU A 423 -13.75 38.63 41.06
N GLU A 424 -14.93 38.69 40.43
CA GLU A 424 -15.29 39.44 39.22
C GLU A 424 -15.12 40.96 39.41
N ASP A 425 -14.50 41.65 38.44
CA ASP A 425 -15.15 42.66 37.56
C ASP A 425 -14.15 43.64 36.92
N ASP A 426 -14.50 43.99 35.67
CA ASP A 426 -14.13 45.16 34.86
C ASP A 426 -12.74 45.30 34.19
N TYR A 427 -12.83 45.27 32.85
CA TYR A 427 -12.08 46.00 31.83
C TYR A 427 -10.69 46.54 32.20
N ASP A 428 -9.65 45.86 31.71
CA ASP A 428 -8.49 46.54 31.14
C ASP A 428 -7.84 45.70 30.02
N ASP A 429 -7.31 46.44 29.06
CA ASP A 429 -6.54 46.08 27.87
C ASP A 429 -5.59 44.88 28.03
N TRP A 430 -5.93 43.73 27.43
CA TRP A 430 -5.00 42.59 27.30
C TRP A 430 -4.55 42.45 25.84
N THR A 431 -3.29 42.80 25.63
CA THR A 431 -2.49 42.54 24.43
C THR A 431 -2.41 41.04 24.12
N PHE A 432 -3.42 40.48 23.48
CA PHE A 432 -3.49 39.06 23.11
C PHE A 432 -2.76 38.74 21.79
N ARG A 433 -1.52 39.23 21.57
CA ARG A 433 -0.92 39.07 20.23
C ARG A 433 0.58 38.83 20.06
N GLU A 434 1.35 38.47 21.08
CA GLU A 434 2.79 38.18 20.87
C GLU A 434 3.34 36.89 21.52
N GLU A 435 2.72 36.28 22.53
CA GLU A 435 3.32 35.10 23.20
C GLU A 435 3.13 33.75 22.47
N PHE A 436 2.13 33.65 21.58
CA PHE A 436 1.86 32.40 20.86
C PHE A 436 2.89 32.08 19.77
N ASP A 437 3.51 33.10 19.16
CA ASP A 437 4.49 32.94 18.07
C ASP A 437 5.86 32.49 18.60
N ASP A 438 6.32 33.10 19.70
CA ASP A 438 7.62 32.79 20.31
C ASP A 438 7.72 31.36 20.88
N THR A 439 6.59 30.83 21.39
CA THR A 439 6.54 29.48 21.96
C THR A 439 6.65 28.41 20.87
N GLU A 440 5.96 28.61 19.75
CA GLU A 440 5.99 27.72 18.59
C GLU A 440 7.38 27.76 17.93
N LEU A 441 7.93 28.96 17.71
CA LEU A 441 9.26 29.16 17.15
C LEU A 441 10.36 28.51 18.02
N ARG A 442 10.25 28.63 19.35
CA ARG A 442 11.17 27.99 20.30
C ARG A 442 11.05 26.46 20.28
N GLY A 443 9.83 25.93 20.18
CA GLY A 443 9.59 24.49 20.01
C GLY A 443 10.18 23.94 18.71
N MET A 444 10.07 24.70 17.62
CA MET A 444 10.67 24.37 16.33
C MET A 444 12.20 24.40 16.38
N ALA A 445 12.80 25.43 16.99
CA ALA A 445 14.24 25.55 17.15
C ALA A 445 14.83 24.40 17.97
N GLU A 446 14.20 24.00 19.07
CA GLU A 446 14.68 22.87 19.88
C GLU A 446 14.47 21.53 19.17
N THR A 447 13.35 21.35 18.47
CA THR A 447 13.11 20.16 17.62
C THR A 447 14.18 20.04 16.53
N PHE A 448 14.55 21.15 15.89
CA PHE A 448 15.62 21.18 14.90
C PHE A 448 16.96 20.79 15.53
N LYS A 449 17.30 21.36 16.70
CA LYS A 449 18.53 21.07 17.43
C LYS A 449 18.65 19.61 17.85
N ARG A 450 17.57 19.00 18.36
CA ARG A 450 17.52 17.56 18.69
C ARG A 450 17.69 16.69 17.45
N SER A 451 17.02 17.06 16.35
CA SER A 451 17.12 16.35 15.07
C SER A 451 18.53 16.47 14.47
N TRP A 452 19.18 17.63 14.58
CA TRP A 452 20.57 17.81 14.16
C TRP A 452 21.53 16.95 15.00
N ALA A 453 21.33 16.87 16.31
CA ALA A 453 22.14 16.00 17.16
C ALA A 453 21.96 14.52 16.81
N ALA A 454 20.73 14.09 16.53
CA ALA A 454 20.44 12.74 16.06
C ALA A 454 21.14 12.43 14.73
N TRP A 455 21.16 13.38 13.80
CA TRP A 455 21.91 13.27 12.55
C TRP A 455 23.42 13.10 12.79
N CYS A 456 24.04 13.96 13.60
CA CYS A 456 25.48 13.85 13.90
C CYS A 456 25.84 12.51 14.55
N VAL A 457 24.99 11.99 15.46
CA VAL A 457 25.20 10.68 16.09
C VAL A 457 25.09 9.54 15.08
N ALA A 458 24.16 9.62 14.13
CA ALA A 458 24.05 8.64 13.06
C ALA A 458 25.30 8.61 12.17
N GLU A 459 25.78 9.80 11.76
CA GLU A 459 26.97 9.93 10.91
C GLU A 459 28.25 9.47 11.63
N ASP A 460 28.44 9.81 12.91
CA ASP A 460 29.57 9.33 13.72
C ASP A 460 29.52 7.81 13.94
N ALA A 461 28.33 7.21 14.04
CA ALA A 461 28.19 5.76 14.10
C ALA A 461 28.58 5.10 12.76
N LEU A 462 28.14 5.67 11.63
CA LEU A 462 28.45 5.18 10.29
C LEU A 462 29.92 5.36 9.90
N GLU A 463 30.59 6.40 10.39
CA GLU A 463 32.04 6.58 10.20
C GLU A 463 32.84 5.50 10.94
N LYS A 464 32.37 5.06 12.11
CA LYS A 464 33.02 4.01 12.92
C LYS A 464 32.72 2.60 12.44
N ASP A 465 31.47 2.35 12.07
CA ASP A 465 30.98 1.08 11.55
C ASP A 465 30.00 1.34 10.40
N PRO A 466 30.48 1.41 9.15
CA PRO A 466 29.64 1.65 7.97
C PRO A 466 28.50 0.63 7.79
N GLY A 467 28.63 -0.58 8.37
CA GLY A 467 27.63 -1.64 8.30
C GLY A 467 26.62 -1.64 9.46
N ILE A 468 26.67 -0.65 10.37
CA ILE A 468 25.83 -0.64 11.56
C ILE A 468 24.34 -0.55 11.20
N PHE A 469 23.56 -1.48 11.74
CA PHE A 469 22.15 -1.62 11.40
C PHE A 469 21.30 -0.53 12.06
N GLY A 470 20.53 0.22 11.27
CA GLY A 470 19.60 1.23 11.76
C GLY A 470 20.15 2.66 11.77
N ALA A 471 21.46 2.89 11.65
CA ALA A 471 21.98 4.26 11.68
C ALA A 471 21.57 5.06 10.43
N GLN A 472 21.54 4.45 9.25
CA GLN A 472 21.14 5.15 8.01
C GLN A 472 19.67 5.61 8.08
N SER A 473 18.76 4.76 8.54
CA SER A 473 17.34 5.07 8.66
C SER A 473 17.06 6.01 9.83
N PHE A 474 17.79 5.90 10.93
CA PHE A 474 17.74 6.86 12.03
C PHE A 474 18.16 8.26 11.56
N GLY A 475 19.28 8.37 10.83
CA GLY A 475 19.70 9.60 10.17
C GLY A 475 18.64 10.15 9.22
N LEU A 476 18.03 9.28 8.40
CA LEU A 476 16.95 9.68 7.48
C LEU A 476 15.71 10.22 8.21
N ILE A 477 15.34 9.66 9.37
CA ILE A 477 14.25 10.16 10.23
C ILE A 477 14.59 11.55 10.75
N ALA A 478 15.81 11.75 11.23
CA ALA A 478 16.32 13.02 11.73
C ALA A 478 16.34 14.10 10.63
N LEU A 479 16.85 13.77 9.44
CA LEU A 479 16.83 14.65 8.27
C LEU A 479 15.41 15.03 7.87
N GLY A 480 14.49 14.06 7.86
CA GLY A 480 13.08 14.32 7.59
C GLY A 480 12.47 15.33 8.56
N ARG A 481 12.80 15.23 9.85
CA ARG A 481 12.36 16.21 10.85
C ARG A 481 12.98 17.59 10.65
N MET A 482 14.28 17.68 10.38
CA MET A 482 14.93 18.97 10.10
C MET A 482 14.26 19.68 8.92
N VAL A 483 14.00 18.96 7.82
CA VAL A 483 13.40 19.52 6.61
C VAL A 483 11.94 19.94 6.82
N GLU A 484 11.18 19.19 7.64
CA GLU A 484 9.82 19.59 8.04
C GLU A 484 9.82 20.90 8.83
N VAL A 485 10.72 21.04 9.81
CA VAL A 485 10.87 22.27 10.59
C VAL A 485 11.27 23.43 9.69
N LEU A 486 12.26 23.25 8.82
CA LEU A 486 12.65 24.28 7.85
C LEU A 486 11.49 24.74 6.98
N LYS A 487 10.71 23.79 6.46
CA LYS A 487 9.54 24.12 5.64
C LYS A 487 8.53 24.95 6.41
N ALA A 488 8.24 24.58 7.66
CA ALA A 488 7.32 25.34 8.51
C ALA A 488 7.88 26.76 8.77
N SER A 489 9.17 26.91 9.04
CA SER A 489 9.81 28.22 9.27
C SER A 489 9.80 29.13 8.05
N TYR A 490 9.74 28.59 6.83
CA TYR A 490 9.58 29.40 5.60
C TYR A 490 8.13 29.85 5.35
N HIS A 491 7.15 29.25 6.03
CA HIS A 491 5.74 29.58 5.90
C HIS A 491 5.23 30.51 7.01
N MET A 492 6.00 30.65 8.10
CA MET A 492 5.86 31.71 9.11
C MET A 492 6.51 32.99 8.59
#